data_AF-A0AAV3A0K1-F1
#
_entry.id   AF-A0AAV3A0K1-F1
#
_cell.length_a   1.000
_cell.length_b   1.000
_cell.length_c   1.000
_cell.angle_alpha   90.00
_cell.angle_beta   90.00
_cell.angle_gamma   90.00
#
_symmetry.space_group_name_H-M   'P 1'
#
loop_
_entity.id
_entity.type
_entity.pdbx_description
1 polymer ?
#
loop_
_entity_poly.entity_id
_entity_poly.type
_entity_poly.pdbx_seq_one_letter_code
_entity_poly.pdbx_strand_id
1 'polypeptide(L)'
;MKLFSSADVRRLLHNKYVAVLGDSIQRSVNKDLVKILQNGEFRTENQLKGKGEMVFANDTLGNAHLNGEMHNGITCRKVCQYRTDHHLVRFYFLTRVYSEYTESVVVDFKQGPQPNVVIINSCI
;
A
#
# COMPACT_ATOMS: atom_id res chain seq x y z
N MET A 1 14.08 -22.40 12.06
CA MET A 1 13.49 -21.39 11.15
C MET A 1 12.00 -21.29 11.47
N LYS A 2 11.53 -20.20 12.08
CA LYS A 2 10.09 -20.03 12.31
C LYS A 2 9.44 -19.65 10.98
N LEU A 3 8.56 -20.50 10.45
CA LEU A 3 7.67 -20.10 9.37
C LEU A 3 6.62 -19.15 9.98
N PHE A 4 6.53 -17.93 9.47
CA PHE A 4 5.44 -17.03 9.81
C PHE A 4 4.18 -17.48 9.09
N SER A 5 3.10 -17.72 9.84
CA SER A 5 1.80 -18.05 9.26
C SER A 5 1.01 -16.78 8.90
N SER A 6 0.01 -16.90 8.03
CA SER A 6 -0.95 -15.82 7.77
C SER A 6 -1.71 -15.39 9.03
N ALA A 7 -1.95 -16.32 9.96
CA ALA A 7 -2.54 -16.02 11.26
C ALA A 7 -1.63 -15.13 12.12
N ASP A 8 -0.32 -15.35 12.08
CA ASP A 8 0.64 -14.49 12.78
C ASP A 8 0.65 -13.07 12.21
N VAL A 9 0.57 -12.93 10.88
CA VAL A 9 0.51 -11.62 10.21
C VAL A 9 -0.77 -10.87 10.59
N ARG A 10 -1.93 -11.53 10.53
CA ARG A 10 -3.22 -10.94 10.95
C ARG A 10 -3.18 -10.51 12.41
N ARG A 11 -2.65 -11.35 13.30
CA ARG A 11 -2.51 -11.02 14.73
C ARG A 11 -1.55 -9.85 14.96
N LEU A 12 -0.42 -9.83 14.24
CA LEU A 12 0.58 -8.77 14.35
C LEU A 12 0.03 -7.42 13.88
N LEU A 13 -0.79 -7.41 12.84
CA LEU A 13 -1.33 -6.20 12.22
C LEU A 13 -2.76 -5.86 12.65
N HIS A 14 -3.32 -6.61 13.59
CA HIS A 14 -4.66 -6.36 14.13
C HIS A 14 -4.76 -4.97 14.77
N ASN A 15 -5.77 -4.20 14.36
CA ASN A 15 -5.99 -2.79 14.70
C ASN A 15 -4.79 -1.88 14.43
N LYS A 16 -3.96 -2.23 13.43
CA LYS A 16 -2.85 -1.39 12.99
C LYS A 16 -3.15 -0.73 11.65
N TYR A 17 -2.74 0.52 11.55
CA TYR A 17 -2.59 1.21 10.29
C TYR A 17 -1.16 1.01 9.76
N VAL A 18 -1.03 0.36 8.60
CA VAL A 18 0.22 0.18 7.85
C VAL A 18 0.24 1.11 6.64
N ALA A 19 1.25 1.97 6.54
CA ALA A 19 1.51 2.77 5.35
C ALA A 19 2.69 2.18 4.58
N VAL A 20 2.49 1.91 3.28
CA VAL A 20 3.52 1.41 2.37
C VAL A 20 3.84 2.50 1.35
N LEU A 21 5.07 2.98 1.32
CA LEU A 21 5.53 4.06 0.44
C LEU A 21 6.62 3.51 -0.49
N GLY A 22 6.43 3.62 -1.80
CA GLY A 22 7.45 3.18 -2.76
C GLY A 22 6.93 3.02 -4.19
N ASP A 23 7.71 2.36 -5.02
CA ASP A 23 7.44 2.21 -6.44
C ASP A 23 6.62 0.95 -6.77
N SER A 24 6.74 0.45 -8.00
CA SER A 24 6.05 -0.76 -8.46
C SER A 24 6.43 -2.05 -7.70
N ILE A 25 7.64 -2.13 -7.14
CA ILE A 25 8.09 -3.23 -6.29
C ILE A 25 7.31 -3.19 -4.97
N GLN A 26 7.24 -2.03 -4.30
CA GLN A 26 6.46 -1.90 -3.07
C GLN A 26 4.96 -2.02 -3.33
N ARG A 27 4.47 -1.64 -4.51
CA ARG A 27 3.10 -1.96 -4.93
C ARG A 27 2.86 -3.46 -4.92
N SER A 28 3.82 -4.26 -5.38
CA SER A 28 3.68 -5.73 -5.38
C SER A 28 3.68 -6.29 -3.96
N VAL A 29 4.58 -5.81 -3.10
CA VAL A 29 4.60 -6.17 -1.67
C VAL A 29 3.29 -5.80 -0.97
N ASN A 30 2.74 -4.61 -1.25
CA ASN A 30 1.44 -4.19 -0.70
C ASN A 30 0.33 -5.15 -1.12
N LYS A 31 0.29 -5.55 -2.39
CA LYS A 31 -0.72 -6.48 -2.90
C LYS A 31 -0.61 -7.87 -2.24
N ASP A 32 0.60 -8.37 -2.03
CA ASP A 32 0.81 -9.62 -1.30
C ASP A 32 0.38 -9.49 0.16
N LEU A 33 0.71 -8.39 0.83
CA LEU A 33 0.27 -8.11 2.19
C LEU A 33 -1.27 -8.11 2.30
N VAL A 34 -1.95 -7.43 1.37
CA VAL A 34 -3.42 -7.40 1.33
C VAL A 34 -4.00 -8.81 1.17
N LYS A 35 -3.43 -9.65 0.29
CA LYS A 35 -3.89 -11.04 0.14
C LYS A 35 -3.67 -11.88 1.39
N ILE A 36 -2.49 -11.78 2.02
CA ILE A 36 -2.19 -12.49 3.26
C ILE A 36 -3.21 -12.12 4.34
N LEU A 37 -3.57 -10.83 4.44
CA LEU A 37 -4.58 -10.36 5.38
C LEU A 37 -5.98 -10.92 5.04
N GLN A 38 -6.35 -10.98 3.76
CA GLN A 38 -7.67 -11.45 3.31
C GLN A 38 -7.88 -12.94 3.46
N ASN A 39 -7.03 -13.74 2.84
CA ASN A 39 -7.22 -15.20 2.74
C ASN A 39 -5.98 -16.00 3.16
N GLY A 40 -4.87 -15.33 3.48
CA GLY A 40 -3.64 -15.99 3.91
C GLY A 40 -2.81 -16.55 2.77
N GLU A 41 -3.11 -16.15 1.54
CA GLU A 41 -2.39 -16.57 0.34
C GLU A 41 -1.48 -15.44 -0.19
N PHE A 42 -0.55 -15.80 -1.07
CA PHE A 42 0.24 -14.84 -1.85
C PHE A 42 -0.35 -14.64 -3.26
N ARG A 43 0.15 -13.66 -4.04
CA ARG A 43 -0.20 -13.60 -5.47
C ARG A 43 0.26 -14.87 -6.20
N THR A 44 -0.60 -15.36 -7.09
CA THR A 44 -0.19 -16.33 -8.12
C THR A 44 0.56 -15.60 -9.24
N GLU A 45 1.49 -16.27 -9.92
CA GLU A 45 2.34 -15.64 -10.96
C GLU A 45 1.54 -14.90 -12.05
N ASN A 46 0.33 -15.38 -12.36
CA ASN A 46 -0.56 -14.76 -13.34
C ASN A 46 -1.07 -13.38 -12.90
N GLN A 47 -1.18 -13.12 -11.60
CA GLN A 47 -1.57 -11.80 -11.08
C GLN A 47 -0.40 -10.80 -11.04
N LEU A 48 0.85 -11.27 -11.06
CA LEU A 48 2.04 -10.40 -11.13
C LEU A 48 2.14 -9.66 -12.47
N LYS A 49 1.57 -10.22 -13.55
CA LYS A 49 1.63 -9.65 -14.90
C LYS A 49 0.61 -8.54 -15.18
N GLY A 50 -0.36 -8.32 -14.29
CA GLY A 50 -1.38 -7.26 -14.40
C GLY A 50 -0.80 -5.87 -14.12
N LYS A 51 -0.35 -5.17 -15.15
CA LYS A 51 -0.03 -3.73 -15.09
C LYS A 51 -1.31 -2.91 -15.27
N GLY A 52 -1.50 -1.88 -14.44
CA GLY A 52 -2.61 -0.93 -14.61
C GLY A 52 -3.94 -1.28 -13.93
N GLU A 53 -3.99 -2.31 -13.07
CA GLU A 53 -5.22 -2.63 -12.32
C GLU A 53 -5.63 -1.47 -11.39
N MET A 54 -6.80 -0.89 -11.68
CA MET A 54 -7.44 0.21 -10.92
C MET A 54 -7.95 -0.24 -9.54
N VAL A 55 -8.28 -1.52 -9.38
CA VAL A 55 -8.73 -2.13 -8.13
C VAL A 55 -8.09 -3.51 -8.03
N PHE A 56 -7.47 -3.84 -6.90
CA PHE A 56 -6.91 -5.17 -6.67
C PHE A 56 -7.46 -5.74 -5.37
N ALA A 57 -8.31 -6.77 -5.44
CA ALA A 57 -8.81 -7.49 -4.26
C ALA A 57 -9.34 -6.54 -3.16
N ASN A 58 -10.37 -5.73 -3.43
CA ASN A 58 -10.90 -4.72 -2.50
C ASN A 58 -9.91 -3.63 -2.03
N ASP A 59 -8.66 -3.62 -2.51
CA ASP A 59 -7.79 -2.45 -2.49
C ASP A 59 -8.37 -1.47 -3.51
N THR A 60 -9.23 -0.58 -3.02
CA THR A 60 -9.85 0.45 -3.84
C THR A 60 -8.88 1.61 -3.95
N LEU A 61 -8.80 2.24 -5.12
CA LEU A 61 -8.22 3.58 -5.23
C LEU A 61 -9.04 4.48 -4.30
N GLY A 62 -8.49 4.77 -3.13
CA GLY A 62 -9.12 5.71 -2.22
C GLY A 62 -9.06 7.07 -2.89
N ASN A 63 -10.21 7.71 -3.06
CA ASN A 63 -10.32 9.11 -3.45
C ASN A 63 -9.78 10.04 -2.34
N ALA A 64 -8.55 9.81 -1.90
CA ALA A 64 -7.82 10.76 -1.07
C ALA A 64 -7.32 11.87 -2.01
N HIS A 65 -8.23 12.81 -2.30
CA HIS A 65 -7.98 14.18 -2.76
C HIS A 65 -7.14 14.44 -4.01
N LEU A 66 -6.92 13.47 -4.90
CA LEU A 66 -6.09 13.71 -6.09
C LEU A 66 -6.77 13.21 -7.36
N ASN A 67 -7.47 14.15 -8.02
CA ASN A 67 -7.85 14.11 -9.43
C ASN A 67 -6.59 14.07 -10.31
N GLY A 68 -5.87 12.96 -10.29
CA GLY A 68 -4.74 12.70 -11.18
C GLY A 68 -5.09 11.57 -12.13
N GLU A 69 -5.30 11.89 -13.40
CA GLU A 69 -5.42 10.89 -14.46
C GLU A 69 -4.23 9.91 -14.43
N MET A 70 -4.43 8.71 -14.98
CA MET A 70 -3.41 7.66 -15.09
C MET A 70 -2.25 8.09 -16.01
N HIS A 71 -1.37 8.98 -15.56
CA HIS A 71 -0.15 9.30 -16.27
C HIS A 71 1.03 8.47 -15.75
N ASN A 72 1.84 7.96 -16.68
CA ASN A 72 3.14 7.33 -16.42
C ASN A 72 4.23 8.36 -16.02
N GLY A 73 3.83 9.58 -15.65
CA GLY A 73 4.72 10.67 -15.27
C GLY A 73 5.05 10.72 -13.78
N ILE A 74 6.01 11.57 -13.44
CA ILE A 74 6.54 11.82 -12.09
C ILE A 74 5.44 12.35 -11.13
N THR A 75 4.35 12.86 -11.70
CA THR A 75 3.17 13.38 -10.99
C THR A 75 2.19 12.28 -10.55
N CYS A 76 2.46 10.99 -10.84
CA CYS A 76 1.53 9.87 -10.57
C CYS A 76 1.29 9.66 -9.07
N ARG A 77 0.27 10.33 -8.53
CA ARG A 77 -0.15 10.19 -7.13
C ARG A 77 -1.20 9.08 -7.00
N LYS A 78 -0.74 7.83 -7.00
CA LYS A 78 -1.59 6.66 -6.79
C LYS A 78 -1.63 6.32 -5.31
N VAL A 79 -2.80 6.48 -4.69
CA VAL A 79 -3.07 6.00 -3.33
C VAL A 79 -4.06 4.85 -3.40
N CYS A 80 -3.68 3.68 -2.89
CA CYS A 80 -4.57 2.53 -2.78
C CYS A 80 -4.84 2.25 -1.29
N GLN A 81 -6.08 1.93 -0.94
CA GLN A 81 -6.47 1.63 0.44
C GLN A 81 -7.21 0.29 0.53
N TYR A 82 -6.66 -0.58 1.37
CA TYR A 82 -7.35 -1.76 1.89
C TYR A 82 -7.79 -1.49 3.32
N ARG A 83 -9.09 -1.67 3.61
CA ARG A 83 -9.67 -1.45 4.94
C ARG A 83 -10.64 -2.58 5.29
N THR A 84 -10.50 -3.08 6.51
CA THR A 84 -11.51 -3.89 7.20
C THR A 84 -11.79 -3.27 8.57
N ASP A 85 -12.62 -3.92 9.38
CA ASP A 85 -12.88 -3.50 10.76
C ASP A 85 -11.61 -3.50 11.64
N HIS A 86 -10.61 -4.30 11.26
CA HIS A 86 -9.40 -4.52 12.06
C HIS A 86 -8.10 -4.20 11.36
N HIS A 87 -8.10 -3.89 10.06
CA HIS A 87 -6.89 -3.61 9.31
C HIS A 87 -7.07 -2.37 8.45
N LEU A 88 -6.06 -1.50 8.46
CA LEU A 88 -5.95 -0.40 7.52
C LEU A 88 -4.57 -0.48 6.86
N VAL A 89 -4.54 -0.63 5.55
CA VAL A 89 -3.32 -0.61 4.75
C VAL A 89 -3.48 0.43 3.66
N ARG A 90 -2.53 1.37 3.57
CA ARG A 90 -2.49 2.36 2.49
C ARG A 90 -1.17 2.29 1.75
N PHE A 91 -1.26 2.22 0.43
CA PHE A 91 -0.11 2.31 -0.46
C PHE A 91 -0.03 3.70 -1.08
N TYR A 92 1.16 4.31 -1.03
CA TYR A 92 1.48 5.58 -1.68
C TYR A 92 2.58 5.34 -2.71
N PHE A 93 2.24 5.54 -3.98
CA PHE A 93 3.23 5.42 -5.04
C PHE A 93 4.22 6.59 -4.99
N LEU A 94 5.50 6.30 -4.79
CA LEU A 94 6.59 7.26 -4.84
C LEU A 94 7.50 6.97 -6.03
N THR A 95 7.97 8.03 -6.68
CA THR A 95 9.07 7.95 -7.66
C THR A 95 10.42 8.31 -7.05
N ARG A 96 10.42 8.95 -5.87
CA ARG A 96 11.60 9.40 -5.12
C ARG A 96 11.31 9.29 -3.63
N VAL A 97 12.32 8.92 -2.84
CA VAL A 97 12.18 8.80 -1.37
C VAL A 97 11.80 10.12 -0.72
N TYR A 98 12.26 11.24 -1.26
CA TYR A 98 11.91 12.59 -0.81
C TYR A 98 11.49 13.46 -2.00
N SER A 99 10.36 14.13 -1.84
CA SER A 99 9.74 15.03 -2.81
C SER A 99 8.65 15.85 -2.10
N GLU A 100 8.18 16.94 -2.70
CA GLU A 100 6.99 17.68 -2.22
C GLU A 100 5.77 16.76 -2.03
N TYR A 101 5.64 15.73 -2.87
CA TYR A 101 4.58 14.74 -2.69
C TYR A 101 4.78 13.90 -1.42
N THR A 102 6.00 13.44 -1.13
CA THR A 102 6.30 12.73 0.12
C THR A 102 5.97 13.61 1.33
N GLU A 103 6.24 14.92 1.28
CA GLU A 103 5.85 15.85 2.34
C GLU A 103 4.34 15.93 2.49
N SER A 104 3.60 16.02 1.39
CA SER A 104 2.12 16.01 1.45
C SER A 104 1.57 14.73 2.09
N VAL A 105 2.17 13.57 1.83
CA VAL A 105 1.81 12.30 2.50
C VAL A 105 2.08 12.36 4.00
N VAL A 106 3.20 12.95 4.43
CA VAL A 106 3.51 13.13 5.85
C VAL A 106 2.54 14.11 6.52
N VAL A 107 2.11 15.16 5.81
CA VAL A 107 1.07 16.09 6.30
C VAL A 107 -0.26 15.36 6.45
N ASP A 108 -0.65 14.51 5.49
CA ASP A 108 -1.86 13.68 5.59
C ASP A 108 -1.84 12.76 6.82
N PHE A 109 -0.67 12.22 7.19
CA PHE A 109 -0.52 11.43 8.42
C PHE A 109 -0.73 12.25 9.68
N LYS A 110 -0.31 13.53 9.69
CA LYS A 110 -0.49 14.43 10.84
C LYS A 110 -1.94 14.87 11.00
N GLN A 111 -2.65 15.07 9.90
CA GLN A 111 -4.05 15.52 9.89
C GLN A 111 -5.05 14.38 10.02
N GLY A 112 -4.67 13.17 9.62
CA GLY A 112 -5.50 11.98 9.64
C GLY A 112 -5.05 10.92 10.66
N PRO A 113 -5.46 9.65 10.47
CA PRO A 113 -4.97 8.56 11.30
C PRO A 113 -3.45 8.38 11.08
N GLN A 114 -2.69 8.33 12.16
CA GLN A 114 -1.23 8.12 12.09
C GLN A 114 -0.91 6.64 11.86
N PRO A 115 -0.02 6.31 10.91
CA PRO A 115 0.37 4.92 10.70
C PRO A 115 1.13 4.40 11.92
N ASN A 116 0.79 3.20 12.35
CA ASN A 116 1.55 2.48 13.38
C ASN A 116 2.83 1.86 12.80
N VAL A 117 2.82 1.57 11.50
CA VAL A 117 3.95 1.00 10.77
C VAL A 117 4.10 1.73 9.45
N VAL A 118 5.30 2.20 9.15
CA VAL A 118 5.66 2.79 7.86
C VAL A 118 6.70 1.89 7.21
N ILE A 119 6.36 1.34 6.05
CA ILE A 119 7.28 0.60 5.19
C ILE A 119 7.64 1.53 4.05
N ILE A 120 8.88 1.99 4.03
CA ILE A 120 9.41 2.84 2.96
C ILE A 120 10.63 2.16 2.34
N ASN A 121 10.70 2.15 1.02
CA ASN A 121 11.94 1.82 0.32
C ASN A 121 12.49 3.06 -0.36
N SER A 122 13.80 3.26 -0.23
CA SER A 122 14.52 4.25 -1.02
C SER A 122 14.71 3.68 -2.42
N CYS A 123 13.83 4.05 -3.35
CA CYS A 123 13.94 3.71 -4.76
C CYS A 123 15.35 4.04 -5.29
N ILE A 124 16.07 3.02 -5.80
CA ILE A 124 17.26 3.16 -6.66
C ILE A 124 17.00 2.31 -7.90
#